data_AF-A0A165NNV0-F1
#
_entry.id   AF-A0A165NNV0-F1
#
_cell.length_a   1.000
_cell.length_b   1.000
_cell.length_c   1.000
_cell.angle_alpha   90.00
_cell.angle_beta   90.00
_cell.angle_gamma   90.00
#
_symmetry.space_group_name_H-M   'P 1'
#
loop_
_entity.id
_entity.type
_entity.pdbx_description
1 polymer ?
#
loop_
_entity_poly.entity_id
_entity_poly.type
_entity_poly.pdbx_seq_one_letter_code
_entity_poly.pdbx_strand_id
1 'polypeptide(L)'
;MATTPRASQIALSLSLSTSPVLTQELAKECDPEALTALLKTFSAPLPNLSFASSKTRPLIANVSTNKSLPRTPQVSAPSHSNSRTSLDDSSSAGCSSVSEYPRSTSKHIIALLTLLDKIDADMVAEVQRVKENIREARAEIREYKKERRERRKSEEERLAVQRRMTVEADSDFWAGV
;
A
#
# COMPACT_ATOMS: atom_id res chain seq x y z
N MET A 1 -10.74 -40.33 -24.17
CA MET A 1 -11.65 -39.25 -23.72
C MET A 1 -10.86 -38.33 -22.79
N ALA A 2 -10.54 -37.12 -23.24
CA ALA A 2 -9.67 -36.18 -22.52
C ALA A 2 -10.52 -35.19 -21.72
N THR A 3 -10.37 -35.20 -20.40
CA THR A 3 -11.05 -34.29 -19.47
C THR A 3 -10.18 -33.06 -19.23
N THR A 4 -10.56 -31.92 -19.79
CA THR A 4 -9.92 -30.63 -19.54
C THR A 4 -10.29 -30.09 -18.16
N PRO A 5 -9.33 -29.66 -17.32
CA PRO A 5 -9.62 -29.08 -16.01
C PRO A 5 -10.18 -27.65 -16.15
N ARG A 6 -11.32 -27.43 -15.50
CA ARG A 6 -12.05 -26.16 -15.45
C ARG A 6 -11.32 -25.22 -14.49
N ALA A 7 -10.74 -24.15 -15.03
CA ALA A 7 -10.09 -23.11 -14.23
C ALA A 7 -11.12 -22.35 -13.39
N SER A 8 -11.11 -22.57 -12.08
CA SER A 8 -11.92 -21.82 -11.12
C SER A 8 -11.34 -20.41 -10.97
N GLN A 9 -12.05 -19.41 -11.51
CA GLN A 9 -11.74 -18.01 -11.23
C GLN A 9 -12.11 -17.71 -9.78
N ILE A 10 -11.10 -17.49 -8.94
CA ILE A 10 -11.27 -16.99 -7.58
C ILE A 10 -11.36 -15.47 -7.70
N ALA A 11 -12.59 -14.94 -7.71
CA ALA A 11 -12.84 -13.52 -7.62
C ALA A 11 -12.59 -13.08 -6.18
N LEU A 12 -11.40 -12.53 -5.91
CA LEU A 12 -11.09 -11.89 -4.63
C LEU A 12 -11.69 -10.48 -4.65
N SER A 13 -12.93 -10.36 -4.19
CA SER A 13 -13.53 -9.07 -3.87
C SER A 13 -12.83 -8.50 -2.62
N LEU A 14 -11.84 -7.64 -2.83
CA LEU A 14 -11.27 -6.82 -1.76
C LEU A 14 -12.29 -5.73 -1.40
N SER A 15 -13.20 -6.06 -0.50
CA SER A 15 -14.02 -5.09 0.20
C SER A 15 -13.12 -4.25 1.10
N LEU A 16 -12.67 -3.10 0.59
CA LEU A 16 -12.10 -2.02 1.39
C LEU A 16 -13.20 -1.56 2.36
N SER A 17 -13.22 -2.15 3.56
CA SER A 17 -14.18 -1.77 4.59
C SER A 17 -13.87 -0.34 5.01
N THR A 18 -14.87 0.52 4.81
CA THR A 18 -14.95 1.84 5.42
C THR A 18 -14.85 1.68 6.92
N SER A 19 -13.72 2.09 7.48
CA SER A 19 -13.42 2.01 8.91
C SER A 19 -14.43 2.86 9.70
N PRO A 20 -15.26 2.29 10.58
CA PRO A 20 -16.33 3.01 11.29
C PRO A 20 -15.83 3.83 12.50
N VAL A 21 -14.52 3.91 12.74
CA VAL A 21 -13.97 4.45 14.00
C VAL A 21 -13.92 5.98 14.05
N LEU A 22 -14.08 6.68 12.92
CA LEU A 22 -14.00 8.15 12.88
C LEU A 22 -15.34 8.89 13.03
N THR A 23 -16.49 8.20 13.12
CA THR A 23 -17.80 8.89 13.09
C THR A 23 -18.45 9.14 14.45
N GLN A 24 -17.93 8.61 15.57
CA GLN A 24 -18.68 8.66 16.84
C GLN A 24 -18.30 9.77 17.83
N GLU A 25 -17.09 10.34 17.78
CA GLU A 25 -16.65 11.33 18.79
C GLU A 25 -16.65 12.79 18.30
N LEU A 26 -16.88 13.06 17.02
CA LEU A 26 -16.89 14.44 16.49
C LEU A 26 -18.30 15.09 16.42
N ALA A 27 -19.33 14.41 16.93
CA ALA A 27 -20.72 14.86 16.80
C ALA A 27 -21.19 15.83 17.90
N LYS A 28 -20.35 16.19 18.87
CA LYS A 28 -20.78 17.00 20.02
C LYS A 28 -20.42 18.49 19.98
N GLU A 29 -19.52 18.93 19.10
CA GLU A 29 -19.07 20.33 19.16
C GLU A 29 -18.49 20.84 17.83
N CYS A 30 -19.14 20.50 16.72
CA CYS A 30 -18.78 21.06 15.42
C CYS A 30 -20.03 21.63 14.76
N ASP A 31 -20.03 22.96 14.55
CA ASP A 31 -21.07 23.64 13.81
C ASP A 31 -21.13 23.05 12.38
N PRO A 32 -22.24 22.40 11.98
CA PRO A 32 -22.36 21.77 10.67
C PRO A 32 -22.21 22.79 9.53
N GLU A 33 -22.45 24.07 9.78
CA GLU A 33 -22.31 25.14 8.80
C GLU A 33 -20.84 25.47 8.51
N ALA A 34 -19.97 25.43 9.52
CA ALA A 34 -18.53 25.63 9.35
C ALA A 34 -17.87 24.49 8.56
N LEU A 35 -18.28 23.24 8.81
CA LEU A 35 -17.78 22.06 8.07
C LEU A 35 -18.19 22.07 6.60
N THR A 36 -19.43 22.50 6.31
CA THR A 36 -19.90 22.58 4.91
C THR A 36 -19.23 23.72 4.14
N ALA A 37 -18.90 24.84 4.79
CA ALA A 37 -18.09 25.90 4.20
C ALA A 37 -16.66 25.42 3.84
N LEU A 38 -16.06 24.61 4.71
CA LEU A 38 -14.74 24.03 4.48
C LEU A 38 -14.77 22.95 3.38
N LEU A 39 -15.77 22.06 3.35
CA LEU A 39 -15.92 21.11 2.25
C LEU A 39 -16.17 21.81 0.90
N LYS A 40 -16.89 22.93 0.88
CA LYS A 40 -17.08 23.74 -0.34
C LYS A 40 -15.79 24.33 -0.89
N THR A 41 -14.82 24.64 -0.03
CA THR A 41 -13.51 25.15 -0.49
C THR A 41 -12.64 24.07 -1.14
N PHE A 42 -12.81 22.80 -0.76
CA PHE A 42 -12.14 21.66 -1.41
C PHE A 42 -12.87 21.11 -2.63
N SER A 43 -14.15 21.46 -2.82
CA SER A 43 -14.94 21.06 -4.00
C SER A 43 -14.65 21.90 -5.25
N ALA A 44 -13.60 22.74 -5.23
CA ALA A 44 -13.04 23.27 -6.46
C ALA A 44 -12.62 22.08 -7.35
N PRO A 45 -13.01 22.05 -8.63
CA PRO A 45 -12.63 20.96 -9.54
C PRO A 45 -11.11 20.83 -9.53
N LEU A 46 -10.62 19.72 -8.97
CA LEU A 46 -9.20 19.42 -8.94
C LEU A 46 -8.70 19.49 -10.38
N PRO A 47 -7.57 20.17 -10.65
CA PRO A 47 -6.98 20.20 -11.98
C PRO A 47 -6.84 18.75 -12.44
N ASN A 48 -7.34 18.46 -13.63
CA ASN A 48 -7.43 17.13 -14.23
C ASN A 48 -6.07 16.43 -14.15
N LEU A 49 -5.81 15.69 -13.07
CA LEU A 49 -4.64 14.84 -12.92
C LEU A 49 -4.93 13.60 -13.76
N SER A 50 -4.65 13.73 -15.05
CA SER A 50 -4.70 12.63 -16.00
C SER A 50 -3.62 11.63 -15.60
N PHE A 51 -3.96 10.68 -14.74
CA PHE A 51 -3.16 9.50 -14.49
C PHE A 51 -3.18 8.70 -15.79
N ALA A 52 -2.11 8.84 -16.57
CA ALA A 52 -1.86 8.01 -17.74
C ALA A 52 -1.87 6.55 -17.30
N SER A 53 -3.02 5.90 -17.48
CA SER A 53 -3.20 4.46 -17.33
C SER A 53 -2.23 3.79 -18.29
N SER A 54 -1.12 3.28 -17.74
CA SER A 54 -0.16 2.49 -18.48
C SER A 54 -0.84 1.21 -18.93
N LYS A 55 -1.30 1.26 -20.18
CA LYS A 55 -1.86 0.17 -20.99
C LYS A 55 -1.13 -1.14 -20.70
N THR A 56 -1.81 -2.04 -19.99
CA THR A 56 -1.34 -3.39 -19.70
C THR A 56 -1.22 -4.17 -21.01
N ARG A 57 0.02 -4.29 -21.49
CA ARG A 57 0.38 -5.14 -22.62
C ARG A 57 0.30 -6.61 -22.16
N PRO A 58 -0.47 -7.50 -22.82
CA PRO A 58 -0.48 -8.90 -22.48
C PRO A 58 0.87 -9.52 -22.83
N LEU A 59 1.63 -9.92 -21.81
CA LEU A 59 2.86 -10.69 -21.99
C LEU A 59 2.48 -12.16 -22.19
N ILE A 60 2.61 -12.60 -23.44
CA ILE A 60 2.68 -14.01 -23.80
C ILE A 60 3.97 -14.57 -23.17
N ALA A 61 3.81 -15.66 -22.41
CA ALA A 61 4.90 -16.35 -21.74
C ALA A 61 5.89 -16.91 -22.77
N ASN A 62 7.14 -16.46 -22.69
CA ASN A 62 8.26 -17.20 -23.25
C ASN A 62 9.29 -17.43 -22.16
N VAL A 63 9.51 -18.72 -21.89
CA VAL A 63 10.55 -19.27 -21.03
C VAL A 63 11.90 -18.80 -21.54
N SER A 64 12.64 -18.06 -20.73
CA SER A 64 14.07 -17.84 -20.93
C SER A 64 14.73 -17.78 -19.56
N THR A 65 15.44 -18.87 -19.28
CA THR A 65 16.41 -19.02 -18.20
C THR A 65 17.50 -17.95 -18.34
N ASN A 66 17.94 -17.43 -17.20
CA ASN A 66 19.08 -16.50 -17.03
C ASN A 66 18.81 -15.05 -17.47
N LYS A 67 17.99 -14.33 -16.72
CA LYS A 67 18.00 -12.86 -16.71
C LYS A 67 18.47 -12.35 -15.36
N SER A 68 19.66 -11.76 -15.39
CA SER A 68 20.28 -10.96 -14.33
C SER A 68 19.25 -10.07 -13.63
N LEU A 69 19.38 -9.99 -12.30
CA LEU A 69 18.59 -9.16 -11.39
C LEU A 69 18.34 -7.76 -11.99
N PRO A 70 17.08 -7.27 -11.98
CA PRO A 70 16.81 -5.91 -12.37
C PRO A 70 17.55 -4.98 -11.40
N ARG A 71 18.53 -4.26 -11.96
CA ARG A 71 19.26 -3.19 -11.30
C ARG A 71 18.21 -2.22 -10.74
N THR A 72 18.24 -2.02 -9.43
CA THR A 72 17.41 -1.07 -8.70
C THR A 72 17.34 0.25 -9.46
N PRO A 73 16.14 0.81 -9.73
CA PRO A 73 16.04 2.16 -10.27
C PRO A 73 16.76 3.07 -9.28
N GLN A 74 17.80 3.73 -9.78
CA GLN A 74 18.55 4.74 -9.06
C GLN A 74 17.53 5.82 -8.68
N VAL A 75 17.20 5.89 -7.39
CA VAL A 75 16.39 6.96 -6.82
C VAL A 75 17.21 8.23 -6.99
N SER A 76 16.99 8.92 -8.10
CA SER A 76 17.37 10.32 -8.25
C SER A 76 16.61 11.06 -7.17
N ALA A 77 17.32 11.42 -6.11
CA ALA A 77 16.82 12.28 -5.06
C ALA A 77 16.17 13.51 -5.70
N PRO A 78 15.04 14.02 -5.17
CA PRO A 78 14.49 15.27 -5.63
C PRO A 78 15.54 16.35 -5.35
N SER A 79 16.22 16.78 -6.40
CA SER A 79 17.00 18.00 -6.38
C SER A 79 15.99 19.12 -6.21
N HIS A 80 15.81 19.58 -4.97
CA HIS A 80 15.15 20.84 -4.68
C HIS A 80 16.00 21.95 -5.29
N SER A 81 15.80 22.17 -6.59
CA SER A 81 16.20 23.39 -7.26
C SER A 81 15.45 24.51 -6.58
N ASN A 82 16.15 25.19 -5.68
CA ASN A 82 15.78 26.47 -5.11
C ASN A 82 15.69 27.46 -6.27
N SER A 83 14.53 27.49 -6.92
CA SER A 83 14.15 28.55 -7.84
C SER A 83 14.05 29.83 -7.03
N ARG A 84 15.20 30.52 -6.95
CA ARG A 84 15.29 31.95 -6.65
C ARG A 84 14.48 32.67 -7.72
N THR A 85 13.20 32.85 -7.46
CA THR A 85 12.39 33.82 -8.20
C THR A 85 12.96 35.19 -7.87
N SER A 86 13.46 35.82 -8.93
CA SER A 86 14.01 37.16 -8.98
C SER A 86 13.06 38.16 -8.34
N LEU A 87 13.66 39.06 -7.57
CA LEU A 87 13.08 40.31 -7.11
C LEU A 87 12.91 41.21 -8.33
N ASP A 88 11.75 41.14 -8.98
CA ASP A 88 11.33 42.22 -9.87
C ASP A 88 10.74 43.33 -9.01
N ASP A 89 11.57 44.34 -8.87
CA ASP A 89 11.35 45.67 -8.32
C ASP A 89 10.27 46.37 -9.17
N SER A 90 9.01 46.19 -8.79
CA SER A 90 7.90 46.99 -9.31
C SER A 90 7.32 47.78 -8.16
N SER A 91 7.86 48.99 -8.03
CA SER A 91 7.38 50.10 -7.22
C SER A 91 5.89 50.38 -7.49
N SER A 92 4.99 49.66 -6.81
CA SER A 92 3.60 50.07 -6.65
C SER A 92 3.46 50.80 -5.30
N ALA A 93 3.61 52.12 -5.35
CA ALA A 93 3.15 52.98 -4.28
C ALA A 93 1.62 52.87 -4.22
N GLY A 94 1.08 52.25 -3.17
CA GLY A 94 -0.36 52.25 -2.98
C GLY A 94 -0.86 51.19 -2.00
N CYS A 95 -1.34 51.67 -0.86
CA CYS A 95 -2.18 50.98 0.12
C CYS A 95 -1.47 49.95 1.02
N SER A 96 -0.73 50.46 1.99
CA SER A 96 -0.54 49.80 3.29
C SER A 96 -1.89 49.71 4.01
N SER A 97 -2.77 48.80 3.58
CA SER A 97 -3.84 48.31 4.45
C SER A 97 -3.15 47.54 5.56
N VAL A 98 -3.07 48.17 6.73
CA VAL A 98 -2.65 47.51 7.96
C VAL A 98 -3.56 46.29 8.10
N SER A 99 -3.04 45.10 7.80
CA SER A 99 -3.76 43.86 8.01
C SER A 99 -3.90 43.72 9.52
N GLU A 100 -5.04 44.20 10.02
CA GLU A 100 -5.44 44.07 11.41
C GLU A 100 -5.76 42.59 11.63
N TYR A 101 -4.72 41.82 11.93
CA TYR A 101 -4.88 40.41 12.29
C TYR A 101 -5.72 40.37 13.57
N PRO A 102 -6.87 39.69 13.56
CA PRO A 102 -7.67 39.54 14.76
C PRO A 102 -6.79 38.89 15.83
N ARG A 103 -6.57 39.59 16.95
CA ARG A 103 -5.77 39.08 18.06
C ARG A 103 -6.37 37.75 18.48
N SER A 104 -5.61 36.67 18.28
CA SER A 104 -5.99 35.33 18.69
C SER A 104 -6.31 35.35 20.19
N THR A 105 -7.54 35.04 20.56
CA THR A 105 -7.90 34.94 21.97
C THR A 105 -7.22 33.74 22.60
N SER A 106 -6.94 33.79 23.90
CA SER A 106 -6.30 32.68 24.63
C SER A 106 -7.04 31.34 24.44
N LYS A 107 -8.37 31.38 24.25
CA LYS A 107 -9.18 30.18 23.95
C LYS A 107 -8.78 29.50 22.65
N HIS A 108 -8.51 30.27 21.59
CA HIS A 108 -8.09 29.70 20.30
C HIS A 108 -6.71 29.06 20.40
N ILE A 109 -5.80 29.67 21.17
CA ILE A 109 -4.46 29.13 21.39
C ILE A 109 -4.54 27.79 22.14
N ILE A 110 -5.33 27.71 23.21
CA ILE A 110 -5.52 26.47 23.97
C ILE A 110 -6.16 25.38 23.09
N ALA A 111 -7.21 25.72 22.34
CA ALA A 111 -7.88 24.78 21.45
C ALA A 111 -6.93 24.22 20.38
N LEU A 112 -6.07 25.06 19.81
CA LEU A 112 -5.06 24.62 18.86
C LEU A 112 -4.04 23.67 19.50
N LEU A 113 -3.55 23.97 20.71
CA LEU A 113 -2.62 23.10 21.43
C LEU A 113 -3.25 21.73 21.73
N THR A 114 -4.48 21.71 22.23
CA THR A 114 -5.23 20.46 22.47
C THR A 114 -5.46 19.68 21.18
N LEU A 115 -5.69 20.34 20.05
CA LEU A 115 -5.82 19.67 18.76
C LEU A 115 -4.49 19.03 18.33
N LEU A 116 -3.37 19.73 18.49
CA LEU A 116 -2.05 19.18 18.17
C LEU A 116 -1.74 17.96 19.04
N ASP A 117 -2.01 18.03 20.35
CA ASP A 117 -1.82 16.89 21.25
C ASP A 117 -2.65 15.66 20.83
N LYS A 118 -3.88 15.88 20.36
CA LYS A 118 -4.74 14.80 19.84
C LYS A 118 -4.18 14.19 18.56
N ILE A 119 -3.72 15.01 17.62
CA ILE A 119 -3.11 14.54 16.37
C ILE A 119 -1.86 13.69 16.67
N ASP A 120 -1.04 14.12 17.62
CA ASP A 120 0.14 13.37 18.03
C ASP A 120 -0.24 12.01 18.63
N ALA A 121 -1.27 11.96 19.49
CA ALA A 121 -1.79 10.72 20.04
C ALA A 121 -2.34 9.77 18.95
N ASP A 122 -3.11 10.30 18.00
CA ASP A 122 -3.67 9.53 16.89
C ASP A 122 -2.57 8.99 15.98
N MET A 123 -1.55 9.80 15.69
CA MET A 123 -0.39 9.38 14.90
C MET A 123 0.37 8.24 15.58
N VAL A 124 0.59 8.31 16.91
CA VAL A 124 1.24 7.24 17.67
C VAL A 124 0.41 5.95 17.61
N ALA A 125 -0.91 6.04 17.78
CA ALA A 125 -1.81 4.89 17.70
C ALA A 125 -1.78 4.25 16.30
N GLU A 126 -1.78 5.06 15.25
CA GLU A 126 -1.73 4.59 13.86
C GLU A 126 -0.38 3.92 13.53
N VAL A 127 0.74 4.50 13.97
CA VAL A 127 2.06 3.88 13.82
C VAL A 127 2.11 2.51 14.51
N GLN A 128 1.51 2.40 15.70
CA GLN A 128 1.45 1.14 16.43
C GLN A 128 0.61 0.10 15.69
N ARG A 129 -0.55 0.49 15.15
CA ARG A 129 -1.42 -0.35 14.32
C ARG A 129 -0.71 -0.86 13.07
N VAL A 130 -0.02 0.02 12.35
CA VAL A 130 0.75 -0.35 11.16
C VAL A 130 1.89 -1.32 11.50
N LYS A 131 2.59 -1.10 12.62
CA LYS A 131 3.62 -2.03 13.11
C LYS A 131 3.07 -3.43 13.38
N GLU A 132 1.90 -3.51 14.00
CA GLU A 132 1.22 -4.78 14.27
C GLU A 132 0.84 -5.50 12.97
N ASN A 133 0.22 -4.81 12.02
CA ASN A 133 -0.13 -5.38 10.72
C ASN A 133 1.10 -5.92 9.97
N ILE A 134 2.22 -5.19 9.99
CA ILE A 134 3.48 -5.64 9.37
C ILE A 134 4.00 -6.90 10.07
N ARG A 135 3.90 -6.96 11.41
CA ARG A 135 4.32 -8.12 12.20
C ARG A 135 3.48 -9.35 11.86
N GLU A 136 2.17 -9.20 11.76
CA GLU A 136 1.22 -10.26 11.38
C GLU A 136 1.50 -10.79 9.97
N ALA A 137 1.59 -9.90 8.97
CA ALA A 137 1.91 -10.29 7.60
C ALA A 137 3.26 -11.03 7.50
N ARG A 138 4.27 -10.60 8.26
CA ARG A 138 5.55 -11.32 8.35
C ARG A 138 5.43 -12.68 9.05
N ALA A 139 4.50 -12.86 9.98
CA ALA A 139 4.23 -14.16 10.58
C ALA A 139 3.58 -15.11 9.56
N GLU A 140 2.54 -14.66 8.86
CA GLU A 140 1.85 -15.45 7.82
C GLU A 140 2.81 -15.89 6.71
N ILE A 141 3.68 -15.00 6.22
CA ILE A 141 4.68 -15.35 5.20
C ILE A 141 5.64 -16.44 5.72
N ARG A 142 6.03 -16.39 7.00
CA ARG A 142 6.89 -17.41 7.61
C ARG A 142 6.18 -18.75 7.71
N GLU A 143 4.92 -18.77 8.11
CA GLU A 143 4.10 -19.98 8.19
C GLU A 143 3.89 -20.61 6.82
N TYR A 144 3.51 -19.83 5.82
CA TYR A 144 3.37 -20.30 4.43
C TYR A 144 4.69 -20.90 3.90
N LYS A 145 5.84 -20.26 4.17
CA LYS A 145 7.16 -20.79 3.79
C LYS A 145 7.50 -22.08 4.52
N LYS A 146 7.05 -22.26 5.76
CA LYS A 146 7.24 -23.49 6.54
C LYS A 146 6.39 -24.61 5.93
N GLU A 147 5.09 -24.38 5.76
CA GLU A 147 4.15 -25.32 5.14
C GLU A 147 4.61 -25.76 3.74
N ARG A 148 5.07 -24.81 2.90
CA ARG A 148 5.57 -25.13 1.56
C ARG A 148 6.85 -25.98 1.56
N ARG A 149 7.67 -25.88 2.60
CA ARG A 149 8.85 -26.75 2.76
C ARG A 149 8.44 -28.15 3.20
N GLU A 150 7.51 -28.22 4.15
CA GLU A 150 6.97 -29.48 4.66
C GLU A 150 6.26 -30.28 3.56
N ARG A 151 5.44 -29.62 2.73
CA ARG A 151 4.78 -30.24 1.57
C ARG A 151 5.81 -30.85 0.61
N ARG A 152 6.84 -30.10 0.22
CA ARG A 152 7.92 -30.61 -0.64
C ARG A 152 8.64 -31.80 -0.02
N LYS A 153 8.95 -31.74 1.28
CA LYS A 153 9.57 -32.86 1.99
C LYS A 153 8.69 -34.11 1.97
N SER A 154 7.38 -33.96 2.21
CA SER A 154 6.44 -35.08 2.18
C SER A 154 6.31 -35.72 0.80
N GLU A 155 6.36 -34.91 -0.27
CA GLU A 155 6.36 -35.39 -1.65
C GLU A 155 7.65 -36.15 -1.98
N GLU A 156 8.80 -35.64 -1.55
CA GLU A 156 10.10 -36.30 -1.70
C GLU A 156 10.15 -37.65 -0.96
N GLU A 157 9.66 -37.70 0.28
CA GLU A 157 9.55 -38.92 1.08
C GLU A 157 8.64 -39.94 0.39
N ARG A 158 7.48 -39.50 -0.12
CA ARG A 158 6.56 -40.36 -0.87
C ARG A 158 7.21 -40.94 -2.12
N LEU A 159 7.92 -40.13 -2.90
CA LEU A 159 8.66 -40.59 -4.09
C LEU A 159 9.82 -41.52 -3.73
N ALA A 160 10.49 -41.30 -2.59
CA ALA A 160 11.54 -42.19 -2.10
C ALA A 160 10.97 -43.55 -1.70
N VAL A 161 9.81 -43.60 -1.03
CA VAL A 161 9.11 -44.85 -0.70
C VAL A 161 8.69 -45.57 -1.98
N GLN A 162 8.08 -44.87 -2.93
CA GLN A 162 7.71 -45.46 -4.22
C GLN A 162 8.91 -46.05 -4.94
N ARG A 163 10.03 -45.32 -5.03
CA ARG A 163 11.28 -45.84 -5.63
C ARG A 163 11.76 -47.11 -4.94
N ARG A 164 11.76 -47.16 -3.60
CA ARG A 164 12.14 -48.38 -2.86
C ARG A 164 11.23 -49.56 -3.17
N MET A 165 9.93 -49.31 -3.41
CA MET A 165 8.98 -50.36 -3.78
C MET A 165 9.07 -50.76 -5.26
N THR A 166 9.42 -49.85 -6.17
CA THR A 166 9.48 -50.13 -7.62
C THR A 166 10.85 -50.65 -8.09
N VAL A 167 11.88 -50.67 -7.24
CA VAL A 167 13.21 -51.23 -7.58
C VAL A 167 13.17 -52.75 -7.82
N GLU A 168 12.06 -53.44 -7.51
CA GLU A 168 11.85 -54.82 -7.97
C GLU A 168 11.47 -54.95 -9.46
N ALA A 169 11.04 -53.87 -10.13
CA ALA A 169 10.57 -53.96 -11.52
C ALA A 169 11.70 -53.91 -12.58
N ASP A 170 12.86 -53.34 -12.24
CA ASP A 170 14.07 -53.36 -13.09
C ASP A 170 15.06 -54.47 -12.67
N SER A 171 14.65 -55.34 -11.74
CA SER A 171 15.33 -56.62 -11.47
C SER A 171 15.46 -57.39 -12.79
N ASP A 172 16.59 -58.05 -13.02
CA ASP A 172 16.97 -58.84 -14.21
C ASP A 172 15.90 -59.83 -14.70
N PHE A 173 14.80 -59.98 -13.97
CA PHE A 173 13.56 -60.64 -14.36
C PHE A 173 13.03 -60.26 -15.77
N TRP A 174 13.12 -59.00 -16.21
CA TRP A 174 12.69 -58.60 -17.57
C TRP A 174 13.80 -58.61 -18.63
N ALA A 175 15.07 -58.82 -18.24
CA ALA A 175 16.21 -58.79 -19.16
C ALA A 175 16.52 -60.16 -19.81
N GLY A 176 15.74 -61.21 -19.49
CA GLY A 176 16.05 -62.60 -19.83
C GLY A 176 14.93 -63.41 -20.51
N VAL A 177 14.14 -62.80 -21.41
CA VAL A 177 13.23 -63.53 -22.32
C VAL A 177 13.55 -63.19 -23.77
#